data_AF-A0A957FC34-F1
#
_entry.id   AF-A0A957FC34-F1
#
_cell.length_a   1.000
_cell.length_b   1.000
_cell.length_c   1.000
_cell.angle_alpha   90.00
_cell.angle_beta   90.00
_cell.angle_gamma   90.00
#
_symmetry.space_group_name_H-M   'P 1'
#
loop_
_entity.id
_entity.type
_entity.pdbx_description
1 polymer ?
#
loop_
_entity_poly.entity_id
_entity_poly.type
_entity_poly.pdbx_seq_one_letter_code
_entity_poly.pdbx_strand_id
1 'polypeptide(L)'
;MAHIQRIAAWMLVGYHAAVTLMDIVIYKDFLNAPPAFYAGTNGLFALLVLGLSYWDWGRQRLGRAFTPLMILLISAPPILVYHLFLPPLPPGPLSNAEGMTLRQWPVLFIGLILVAWQYDLKAIFIFSLGIAALENFAILVLRPVNHPDTLTALSFIIIIRTLSLLVIGFFIQQLMTLLRVQQDSLHQANLQLRHYASTLEDLTISRERNRLARELHDTLAHTLSGLAVQLETTQAYWDVEPKTARELLAKSLASTRSGLNETRRALKALRASPIDDLGLLLALQKLAQSAAERGKLSLSLLLPEQIPSLAPDVEQCLYRIAQESLENVVYHANAQTLLVQ
;
A
#
# COMPACT_ATOMS: atom_id res chain seq x y z
N MET A 1 11.40 10.20 0.95
CA MET A 1 12.58 11.11 0.99
C MET A 1 12.23 12.54 0.59
N ALA A 2 11.83 12.76 -0.66
CA ALA A 2 11.51 14.10 -1.19
C ALA A 2 10.46 14.84 -0.35
N HIS A 3 9.42 14.13 0.09
CA HIS A 3 8.34 14.69 0.88
C HIS A 3 8.81 15.34 2.20
N ILE A 4 9.68 14.67 2.96
CA ILE A 4 10.15 15.19 4.25
C ILE A 4 11.10 16.38 4.07
N GLN A 5 11.94 16.37 3.03
CA GLN A 5 12.77 17.53 2.67
C GLN A 5 11.91 18.75 2.29
N ARG A 6 10.80 18.54 1.58
CA ARG A 6 9.85 19.61 1.23
C ARG A 6 9.14 20.16 2.48
N ILE A 7 8.70 19.29 3.40
CA ILE A 7 8.14 19.73 4.69
C ILE A 7 9.15 20.59 5.45
N ALA A 8 10.40 20.13 5.58
CA ALA A 8 11.45 20.88 6.26
C ALA A 8 11.71 22.24 5.61
N ALA A 9 11.72 22.31 4.28
CA ALA A 9 11.88 23.56 3.55
C ALA A 9 10.70 24.52 3.78
N TRP A 10 9.46 24.02 3.77
CA TRP A 10 8.28 24.83 4.11
C TRP A 10 8.29 25.31 5.56
N MET A 11 8.71 24.47 6.51
CA MET A 11 8.90 24.87 7.91
C MET A 11 9.93 25.99 8.03
N LEU A 12 11.03 25.91 7.28
CA LEU A 12 12.07 26.95 7.26
C LEU A 12 11.53 28.28 6.71
N VAL A 13 10.80 28.25 5.59
CA VAL A 13 10.15 29.43 5.00
C VAL A 13 9.13 30.03 5.97
N GLY A 14 8.26 29.19 6.54
CA GLY A 14 7.26 29.63 7.51
C GLY A 14 7.89 30.25 8.75
N TYR A 15 8.98 29.67 9.25
CA TYR A 15 9.72 30.22 10.39
C TYR A 15 10.26 31.62 10.10
N HIS A 16 11.01 31.79 9.00
CA HIS A 16 11.57 33.10 8.67
C HIS A 16 10.51 34.13 8.32
N ALA A 17 9.39 33.73 7.71
CA ALA A 17 8.23 34.62 7.50
C ALA A 17 7.63 35.10 8.82
N ALA A 18 7.43 34.21 9.80
CA ALA A 18 6.91 34.55 11.12
C ALA A 18 7.85 35.50 11.89
N VAL A 19 9.17 35.22 11.85
CA VAL A 19 10.20 36.06 12.44
C VAL A 19 10.23 37.45 11.79
N THR A 20 10.08 37.52 10.48
CA THR A 20 10.01 38.79 9.72
C THR A 20 8.78 39.60 10.10
N LEU A 21 7.61 38.96 10.20
CA LEU A 21 6.37 39.61 10.60
C LEU A 21 6.45 40.15 12.03
N MET A 22 7.08 39.40 12.95
CA MET A 22 7.37 39.85 14.30
C MET A 22 8.27 41.10 14.29
N ASP A 23 9.34 41.12 13.47
CA ASP A 23 10.23 42.27 13.37
C ASP A 23 9.55 43.51 12.79
N ILE A 24 8.64 43.36 11.82
CA ILE A 24 7.84 44.47 11.27
C ILE A 24 6.99 45.13 12.36
N VAL A 25 6.46 44.34 13.30
CA VAL A 25 5.64 44.86 14.41
C VAL A 25 6.51 45.56 15.46
N ILE A 26 7.72 45.07 15.71
CA ILE A 26 8.62 45.59 16.75
C ILE A 26 9.34 46.86 16.30
N TYR A 27 9.83 46.89 15.05
CA TYR A 27 10.70 47.96 14.56
C TYR A 27 9.91 48.94 13.67
N LYS A 28 9.66 50.16 14.17
CA LYS A 28 8.92 51.21 13.44
C LYS A 28 9.51 51.60 12.08
N ASP A 29 10.83 51.50 11.91
CA ASP A 29 11.57 51.77 10.66
C ASP A 29 12.16 50.49 10.04
N PHE A 30 11.42 49.37 10.10
CA PHE A 30 11.88 48.05 9.66
C PHE A 30 12.59 48.07 8.28
N LEU A 31 11.97 48.71 7.27
CA LEU A 31 12.44 48.71 5.88
C LEU A 31 13.80 49.37 5.67
N ASN A 32 14.18 50.32 6.52
CA ASN A 32 15.45 51.04 6.43
C ASN A 32 16.48 50.56 7.47
N ALA A 33 16.18 49.47 8.18
CA ALA A 33 16.93 49.02 9.34
C ALA A 33 17.60 47.64 9.10
N PRO A 34 18.65 47.31 9.88
CA PRO A 34 19.29 45.99 9.89
C PRO A 34 18.36 44.76 9.95
N PRO A 35 17.19 44.79 10.62
CA PRO A 35 16.22 43.69 10.59
C PRO A 35 15.72 43.31 9.19
N ALA A 36 15.48 44.28 8.29
CA ALA A 36 15.03 43.99 6.93
C ALA A 36 16.09 43.24 6.12
N PHE A 37 17.36 43.58 6.30
CA PHE A 37 18.46 42.86 5.67
C PHE A 37 18.59 41.42 6.21
N TYR A 38 18.48 41.24 7.53
CA TYR A 38 18.47 39.89 8.15
C TYR A 38 17.32 39.02 7.63
N ALA A 39 16.12 39.59 7.59
CA ALA A 39 14.91 38.93 7.12
C ALA A 39 15.02 38.56 5.63
N GLY A 40 15.47 39.50 4.80
CA GLY A 40 15.63 39.30 3.36
C GLY A 40 16.65 38.21 3.04
N THR A 41 17.82 38.25 3.67
CA THR A 41 18.88 37.24 3.44
C THR A 41 18.46 35.84 3.86
N ASN A 42 17.93 35.67 5.07
CA ASN A 42 17.44 34.36 5.52
C ASN A 42 16.21 33.87 4.73
N GLY A 43 15.32 34.78 4.35
CA GLY A 43 14.17 34.47 3.49
C GLY A 43 14.61 33.97 2.11
N LEU A 44 15.62 34.59 1.51
CA LEU A 44 16.22 34.11 0.25
C LEU A 44 16.85 32.72 0.39
N PHE A 45 17.58 32.47 1.48
CA PHE A 45 18.11 31.12 1.75
C PHE A 45 16.99 30.09 1.94
N ALA A 46 15.93 30.44 2.66
CA ALA A 46 14.78 29.55 2.84
C ALA A 46 14.09 29.23 1.52
N LEU A 47 13.90 30.23 0.64
CA LEU A 47 13.36 30.03 -0.71
C LEU A 47 14.29 29.22 -1.61
N LEU A 48 15.62 29.39 -1.48
CA LEU A 48 16.61 28.57 -2.17
C LEU A 48 16.49 27.11 -1.73
N VAL A 49 16.46 26.84 -0.43
CA VAL A 49 16.24 25.49 0.12
C VAL A 49 14.91 24.91 -0.38
N LEU A 50 13.86 25.71 -0.43
CA LEU A 50 12.57 25.30 -1.00
C LEU A 50 12.70 24.92 -2.47
N GLY A 51 13.30 25.78 -3.31
CA GLY A 51 13.53 25.48 -4.72
C GLY A 51 14.34 24.19 -4.93
N LEU A 52 15.43 24.03 -4.16
CA LEU A 52 16.25 22.82 -4.18
C LEU A 52 15.45 21.57 -3.77
N SER A 53 14.51 21.68 -2.81
CA SER A 53 13.69 20.54 -2.38
C SER A 53 12.77 19.97 -3.47
N TYR A 54 12.45 20.76 -4.50
CA TYR A 54 11.71 20.36 -5.70
C TYR A 54 12.63 20.08 -6.91
N TRP A 55 13.93 20.24 -6.77
CA TRP A 55 14.89 20.02 -7.86
C TRP A 55 15.24 18.54 -8.02
N ASP A 56 14.32 17.80 -8.66
CA ASP A 56 14.44 16.34 -8.80
C ASP A 56 15.65 15.92 -9.66
N TRP A 57 16.00 16.70 -10.69
CA TRP A 57 17.22 16.47 -11.49
C TRP A 57 18.50 16.60 -10.66
N GLY A 58 18.61 17.67 -9.85
CA GLY A 58 19.76 17.89 -8.98
C GLY A 58 19.88 16.81 -7.91
N ARG A 59 18.75 16.35 -7.37
CA ARG A 59 18.70 15.22 -6.44
C ARG A 59 19.22 13.93 -7.10
N GLN A 60 18.81 13.63 -8.32
CA GLN A 60 19.30 12.45 -9.05
C GLN A 60 20.80 12.54 -9.34
N ARG A 61 21.30 13.72 -9.74
CA ARG A 61 22.71 13.91 -10.09
C ARG A 61 23.65 13.91 -8.89
N LEU A 62 23.24 14.51 -7.76
CA LEU A 62 24.03 14.54 -6.52
C LEU A 62 23.87 13.26 -5.68
N GLY A 63 22.82 12.47 -5.93
CA GLY A 63 22.58 11.19 -5.27
C GLY A 63 22.65 11.30 -3.74
N ARG A 64 23.58 10.57 -3.12
CA ARG A 64 23.75 10.52 -1.66
C ARG A 64 24.23 11.84 -1.04
N ALA A 65 24.86 12.71 -1.81
CA ALA A 65 25.37 13.99 -1.32
C ALA A 65 24.27 15.07 -1.18
N PHE A 66 23.10 14.86 -1.81
CA PHE A 66 22.03 15.86 -1.84
C PHE A 66 21.49 16.18 -0.45
N THR A 67 21.22 15.17 0.39
CA THR A 67 20.63 15.43 1.72
C THR A 67 21.59 16.08 2.70
N PRO A 68 22.86 15.63 2.83
CA PRO A 68 23.85 16.34 3.63
C PRO A 68 23.99 17.81 3.21
N LEU A 69 23.97 18.09 1.90
CA LEU A 69 23.99 19.45 1.38
C LEU A 69 22.76 20.25 1.82
N MET A 70 21.56 19.66 1.74
CA MET A 70 20.33 20.31 2.22
C MET A 70 20.38 20.60 3.72
N ILE A 71 20.86 19.66 4.53
CA ILE A 71 21.02 19.86 5.99
C ILE A 71 21.99 21.01 6.25
N LEU A 72 23.13 21.04 5.55
CA LEU A 72 24.11 22.11 5.68
C LEU A 72 23.50 23.48 5.29
N LEU A 73 22.75 23.56 4.19
CA LEU A 73 22.11 24.78 3.72
C LEU A 73 20.98 25.26 4.65
N ILE A 74 20.31 24.35 5.36
CA ILE A 74 19.31 24.71 6.37
C ILE A 74 19.99 25.27 7.62
N SER A 75 21.08 24.66 8.08
CA SER A 75 21.60 24.91 9.43
C SER A 75 22.76 25.89 9.51
N ALA A 76 23.64 25.97 8.49
CA ALA A 76 24.84 26.82 8.55
C ALA A 76 24.60 28.31 8.19
N PRO A 77 23.84 28.65 7.12
CA PRO A 77 23.66 30.05 6.73
C PRO A 77 23.06 30.96 7.81
N PRO A 78 22.04 30.57 8.60
CA PRO A 78 21.49 31.44 9.65
C PRO A 78 22.53 31.85 10.69
N ILE A 79 23.45 30.94 11.03
CA ILE A 79 24.57 31.20 11.95
C ILE A 79 25.54 32.18 11.29
N LEU A 80 25.99 31.88 10.07
CA LEU A 80 27.00 32.66 9.37
C LEU A 80 26.52 34.07 9.00
N VAL A 81 25.27 34.22 8.56
CA VAL A 81 24.68 35.51 8.17
C VAL A 81 24.68 36.49 9.36
N TYR A 82 24.33 36.00 10.54
CA TYR A 82 24.36 36.78 11.77
C TYR A 82 25.77 37.31 12.10
N HIS A 83 26.79 36.46 11.97
CA HIS A 83 28.17 36.82 12.32
C HIS A 83 28.89 37.63 11.24
N LEU A 84 28.62 37.39 9.96
CA LEU A 84 29.31 38.04 8.84
C LEU A 84 28.73 39.40 8.47
N PHE A 85 27.40 39.52 8.45
CA PHE A 85 26.76 40.62 7.73
C PHE A 85 25.85 41.49 8.59
N LEU A 86 25.55 41.09 9.83
CA LEU A 86 24.50 41.76 10.59
C LEU A 86 25.05 42.83 11.55
N PRO A 87 24.86 44.13 11.27
CA PRO A 87 25.13 45.16 12.27
C PRO A 87 24.21 44.98 13.50
N PRO A 88 24.55 45.58 14.65
CA PRO A 88 23.70 45.51 15.85
C PRO A 88 22.26 45.92 15.51
N LEU A 89 21.28 45.12 15.92
CA LEU A 89 19.89 45.50 15.75
C LEU A 89 19.56 46.71 16.64
N PRO A 90 18.53 47.50 16.27
CA PRO A 90 17.97 48.49 17.18
C PRO A 90 17.52 47.82 18.48
N PRO A 91 17.50 48.55 19.62
CA PRO A 91 17.03 47.99 20.88
C PRO A 91 15.62 47.41 20.75
N GLY A 92 15.47 46.16 21.13
CA GLY A 92 14.22 45.40 21.02
C GLY A 92 14.35 44.02 21.68
N PRO A 93 13.24 43.29 21.83
CA PRO A 93 13.28 41.93 22.39
C PRO A 93 14.14 41.04 21.50
N LEU A 94 15.04 40.27 22.13
CA LEU A 94 15.97 39.35 21.46
C LEU A 94 16.88 40.00 20.39
N SER A 95 17.10 41.32 20.47
CA SER A 95 18.01 42.07 19.58
C SER A 95 19.48 41.97 19.98
N ASN A 96 19.76 41.55 21.21
CA ASN A 96 21.11 41.31 21.74
C ASN A 96 21.70 39.98 21.20
N ALA A 97 22.98 39.74 21.47
CA ALA A 97 23.68 38.55 20.97
C ALA A 97 23.02 37.24 21.43
N GLU A 98 22.66 37.16 22.71
CA GLU A 98 21.94 36.01 23.28
C GLU A 98 20.61 35.77 22.57
N GLY A 99 19.82 36.83 22.38
CA GLY A 99 18.54 36.74 21.68
C GLY A 99 18.67 36.25 20.25
N MET A 100 19.70 36.68 19.54
CA MET A 100 19.96 36.23 18.17
C MET A 100 20.31 34.75 18.08
N THR A 101 21.09 34.23 19.03
CA THR A 101 21.35 32.80 19.08
C THR A 101 20.07 32.00 19.37
N LEU A 102 19.17 32.50 20.23
CA LEU A 102 17.88 31.87 20.50
C LEU A 102 16.96 31.87 19.26
N ARG A 103 17.01 32.91 18.42
CA ARG A 103 16.28 32.97 17.13
C ARG A 103 16.76 31.96 16.10
N GLN A 104 17.84 31.23 16.33
CA GLN A 104 18.30 30.17 15.41
C GLN A 104 17.83 28.78 15.82
N TRP A 105 17.38 28.59 17.07
CA TRP A 105 17.07 27.27 17.61
C TRP A 105 16.02 26.51 16.79
N PRO A 106 14.86 27.10 16.40
CA PRO A 106 13.87 26.38 15.62
C PRO A 106 14.41 25.89 14.27
N VAL A 107 15.28 26.67 13.62
CA VAL A 107 15.92 26.28 12.35
C VAL A 107 16.87 25.10 12.54
N LEU A 108 17.63 25.09 13.64
CA LEU A 108 18.53 23.98 13.97
C LEU A 108 17.76 22.71 14.32
N PHE A 109 16.58 22.81 14.94
CA PHE A 109 15.69 21.67 15.14
C PHE A 109 15.17 21.10 13.81
N ILE A 110 14.86 21.94 12.81
CA ILE A 110 14.47 21.47 11.47
C ILE A 110 15.63 20.65 10.85
N GLY A 111 16.86 21.14 10.94
CA GLY A 111 18.05 20.41 10.50
C GLY A 111 18.23 19.09 11.24
N LEU A 112 18.07 19.10 12.58
CA LEU A 112 18.14 17.91 13.43
C LEU A 112 17.10 16.86 13.05
N ILE A 113 15.86 17.25 12.78
CA ILE A 113 14.79 16.33 12.38
C ILE A 113 15.20 15.57 11.11
N LEU A 114 15.79 16.26 10.13
CA LEU A 114 16.28 15.62 8.91
C LEU A 114 17.42 14.63 9.19
N VAL A 115 18.36 14.99 10.07
CA VAL A 115 19.47 14.12 10.46
C VAL A 115 18.95 12.88 11.19
N ALA A 116 18.14 13.07 12.23
CA ALA A 116 17.59 12.00 13.06
C ALA A 116 16.58 11.11 12.32
N TRP A 117 15.94 11.63 11.27
CA TRP A 117 15.07 10.81 10.44
C TRP A 117 15.83 9.89 9.48
N GLN A 118 16.96 10.37 8.94
CA GLN A 118 17.67 9.66 7.87
C GLN A 118 18.86 8.83 8.36
N TYR A 119 19.56 9.29 9.39
CA TYR A 119 20.84 8.73 9.80
C TYR A 119 20.76 8.04 11.18
N ASP A 120 21.90 7.61 11.69
CA ASP A 120 22.02 6.97 13.00
C ASP A 120 22.34 7.98 14.11
N LEU A 121 22.44 7.48 15.35
CA LEU A 121 22.82 8.31 16.49
C LEU A 121 24.17 9.02 16.28
N LYS A 122 25.14 8.38 15.60
CA LYS A 122 26.45 8.98 15.35
C LYS A 122 26.34 10.26 14.51
N ALA A 123 25.49 10.25 13.49
CA ALA A 123 25.26 11.44 12.68
C ALA A 123 24.62 12.59 13.49
N ILE A 124 23.71 12.29 14.43
CA ILE A 124 23.14 13.29 15.35
C ILE A 124 24.24 13.92 16.21
N PHE A 125 25.16 13.10 16.74
CA PHE A 125 26.31 13.60 17.50
C PHE A 125 27.21 14.51 16.66
N ILE A 126 27.58 14.05 15.45
CA ILE A 126 28.43 14.81 14.52
C ILE A 126 27.76 16.13 14.14
N PHE A 127 26.46 16.11 13.83
CA PHE A 127 25.71 17.31 13.49
C PHE A 127 25.67 18.30 14.66
N SER A 128 25.28 17.84 15.85
CA SER A 128 25.11 18.70 17.03
C SER A 128 26.43 19.34 17.45
N LEU A 129 27.51 18.56 17.46
CA LEU A 129 28.86 19.06 17.78
C LEU A 129 29.40 19.96 16.65
N GLY A 130 29.12 19.63 15.39
CA GLY A 130 29.49 20.44 14.24
C GLY A 130 28.85 21.82 14.26
N ILE A 131 27.58 21.94 14.63
CA ILE A 131 26.88 23.21 14.82
C ILE A 131 27.51 24.02 15.97
N ALA A 132 27.80 23.37 17.10
CA ALA A 132 28.47 24.02 18.22
C ALA A 132 29.86 24.54 17.82
N ALA A 133 30.63 23.74 17.08
CA ALA A 133 31.96 24.12 16.59
C ALA A 133 31.89 25.28 15.59
N LEU A 134 30.92 25.24 14.65
CA LEU A 134 30.72 26.29 13.66
C LEU A 134 30.41 27.65 14.32
N GLU A 135 29.56 27.65 15.33
CA GLU A 135 29.21 28.90 16.02
C GLU A 135 30.35 29.41 16.90
N ASN A 136 31.07 28.51 17.61
CA ASN A 136 32.27 28.91 18.35
C ASN A 136 33.32 29.52 17.41
N PHE A 137 33.52 28.93 16.23
CA PHE A 137 34.38 29.49 15.20
C PHE A 137 33.88 30.87 14.74
N ALA A 138 32.58 31.02 14.50
CA ALA A 138 32.01 32.29 14.08
C ALA A 138 32.16 33.39 15.15
N ILE A 139 31.97 33.06 16.43
CA ILE A 139 32.22 33.97 17.55
C ILE A 139 33.71 34.34 17.63
N LEU A 140 34.63 33.38 17.55
CA LEU A 140 36.05 33.65 17.74
C LEU A 140 36.68 34.42 16.58
N VAL A 141 36.29 34.08 15.34
CA VAL A 141 36.99 34.54 14.13
C VAL A 141 36.25 35.64 13.39
N LEU A 142 34.92 35.54 13.30
CA LEU A 142 34.14 36.47 12.46
C LEU A 142 33.65 37.68 13.25
N ARG A 143 33.21 37.47 14.49
CA ARG A 143 32.71 38.55 15.35
C ARG A 143 33.14 38.36 16.81
N PRO A 144 34.42 38.60 17.12
CA PRO A 144 34.96 38.43 18.47
C PRO A 144 34.19 39.28 19.48
N VAL A 145 33.72 38.62 20.53
CA VAL A 145 33.00 39.26 21.64
C VAL A 145 34.01 39.61 22.73
N ASN A 146 34.15 40.90 23.02
CA ASN A 146 35.17 41.39 23.95
C ASN A 146 34.67 41.50 25.41
N HIS A 147 33.38 41.29 25.66
CA HIS A 147 32.79 41.35 26.99
C HIS A 147 32.70 39.95 27.61
N PRO A 148 33.35 39.69 28.76
CA PRO A 148 33.41 38.36 29.37
C PRO A 148 32.02 37.85 29.76
N ASP A 149 31.12 38.71 30.22
CA ASP A 149 29.75 38.34 30.60
C ASP A 149 28.92 37.86 29.40
N THR A 150 29.11 38.47 28.23
CA THR A 150 28.43 38.03 27.00
C THR A 150 29.02 36.71 26.49
N LEU A 151 30.34 36.51 26.60
CA LEU A 151 30.99 35.24 26.24
C LEU A 151 30.51 34.08 27.10
N THR A 152 30.38 34.28 28.42
CA THR A 152 29.89 33.25 29.34
C THR A 152 28.43 32.92 29.06
N ALA A 153 27.58 33.93 28.84
CA ALA A 153 26.19 33.73 28.46
C ALA A 153 26.05 32.94 27.15
N LEU A 154 26.78 33.31 26.09
CA LEU A 154 26.78 32.60 24.81
C LEU A 154 27.28 31.17 24.97
N SER A 155 28.36 30.95 25.72
CA SER A 155 28.89 29.61 25.99
C SER A 155 27.84 28.72 26.67
N PHE A 156 27.12 29.26 27.64
CA PHE A 156 26.05 28.54 28.33
C PHE A 156 24.87 28.22 27.40
N ILE A 157 24.46 29.16 26.55
CA ILE A 157 23.42 28.95 25.53
C ILE A 157 23.83 27.86 24.54
N ILE A 158 25.07 27.87 24.05
CA ILE A 158 25.59 26.85 23.13
C ILE A 158 25.60 25.47 23.78
N ILE A 159 26.03 25.37 25.04
CA ILE A 159 26.03 24.11 25.80
C ILE A 159 24.60 23.58 25.95
N ILE A 160 23.67 24.41 26.43
CA ILE A 160 22.27 24.02 26.62
C ILE A 160 21.67 23.58 25.29
N ARG A 161 21.83 24.38 24.22
CA ARG A 161 21.28 24.04 22.90
C ARG A 161 21.86 22.72 22.40
N THR A 162 23.17 22.51 22.51
CA THR A 162 23.81 21.28 22.05
C THR A 162 23.28 20.07 22.82
N LEU A 163 23.13 20.18 24.14
CA LEU A 163 22.50 19.15 24.96
C LEU A 163 21.05 18.91 24.52
N SER A 164 20.26 19.96 24.29
CA SER A 164 18.88 19.86 23.79
C SER A 164 18.81 19.15 22.44
N LEU A 165 19.69 19.48 21.48
CA LEU A 165 19.77 18.82 20.18
C LEU A 165 20.09 17.32 20.32
N LEU A 166 21.03 16.97 21.21
CA LEU A 166 21.37 15.57 21.47
C LEU A 166 20.19 14.80 22.10
N VAL A 167 19.55 15.37 23.12
CA VAL A 167 18.41 14.73 23.79
C VAL A 167 17.24 14.57 22.81
N ILE A 168 16.84 15.64 22.13
CA ILE A 168 15.72 15.60 21.17
C ILE A 168 16.06 14.66 20.01
N GLY A 169 17.28 14.71 19.50
CA GLY A 169 17.74 13.83 18.43
C GLY A 169 17.69 12.35 18.84
N PHE A 170 18.12 12.03 20.05
CA PHE A 170 18.01 10.68 20.59
C PHE A 170 16.55 10.19 20.67
N PHE A 171 15.64 11.01 21.20
CA PHE A 171 14.22 10.66 21.26
C PHE A 171 13.61 10.45 19.87
N ILE A 172 13.89 11.34 18.91
CA ILE A 172 13.42 11.20 17.53
C ILE A 172 13.96 9.90 16.91
N GLN A 173 15.25 9.60 17.10
CA GLN A 173 15.84 8.37 16.59
C GLN A 173 15.17 7.12 17.16
N GLN A 174 14.92 7.10 18.48
CA GLN A 174 14.25 5.97 19.14
C GLN A 174 12.82 5.80 18.63
N LEU A 175 12.07 6.90 18.51
CA LEU A 175 10.72 6.88 17.95
C LEU A 175 10.71 6.37 16.52
N MET A 176 11.64 6.83 15.68
CA MET A 176 11.74 6.38 14.28
C MET A 176 12.13 4.91 14.18
N THR A 177 13.00 4.43 15.05
CA THR A 177 13.39 3.01 15.10
C THR A 177 12.19 2.15 15.50
N LEU A 178 11.45 2.56 16.53
CA LEU A 178 10.23 1.88 16.97
C LEU A 178 9.17 1.84 15.86
N LEU A 179 8.93 2.97 15.18
CA LEU A 179 7.98 3.06 14.07
C LEU A 179 8.36 2.12 12.91
N ARG A 180 9.64 2.05 12.54
CA ARG A 180 10.12 1.14 11.49
C ARG A 180 9.87 -0.32 11.85
N VAL A 181 10.21 -0.72 13.09
CA VAL A 181 9.98 -2.09 13.57
C VAL A 181 8.48 -2.44 13.59
N GLN A 182 7.61 -1.50 13.99
CA GLN A 182 6.16 -1.71 13.94
C GLN A 182 5.61 -1.82 12.52
N GLN A 183 6.12 -1.03 11.58
CA GLN A 183 5.72 -1.12 10.17
C GLN A 183 6.13 -2.45 9.55
N ASP A 184 7.34 -2.92 9.85
CA ASP A 184 7.84 -4.20 9.36
C ASP A 184 7.03 -5.37 9.93
N SER A 185 6.67 -5.34 11.22
CA SER A 185 5.86 -6.39 11.84
C SER A 185 4.42 -6.42 11.29
N LEU A 186 3.80 -5.25 11.07
CA LEU A 186 2.50 -5.15 10.41
C LEU A 186 2.53 -5.69 8.98
N HIS A 187 3.60 -5.38 8.22
CA HIS A 187 3.75 -5.89 6.87
C HIS A 187 3.89 -7.42 6.86
N GLN A 188 4.72 -7.98 7.75
CA GLN A 188 4.88 -9.42 7.91
C GLN A 188 3.57 -10.12 8.32
N ALA A 189 2.84 -9.57 9.28
CA ALA A 189 1.54 -10.09 9.70
C ALA A 189 0.53 -10.09 8.55
N ASN A 190 0.51 -9.04 7.71
CA ASN A 190 -0.35 -8.99 6.54
C ASN A 190 -0.01 -10.09 5.52
N LEU A 191 1.29 -10.31 5.26
CA LEU A 191 1.74 -11.40 4.38
C LEU A 191 1.33 -12.78 4.92
N GLN A 192 1.49 -13.01 6.23
CA GLN A 192 1.05 -14.25 6.87
C GLN A 192 -0.46 -14.46 6.74
N LEU A 193 -1.26 -13.43 7.02
CA LEU A 193 -2.72 -13.50 6.88
C LEU A 193 -3.15 -13.84 5.45
N ARG A 194 -2.50 -13.23 4.44
CA ARG A 194 -2.77 -13.57 3.02
C ARG A 194 -2.44 -15.03 2.71
N HIS A 195 -1.32 -15.52 3.21
CA HIS A 195 -0.92 -16.91 3.00
C HIS A 195 -1.87 -17.90 3.70
N TYR A 196 -2.28 -17.60 4.93
CA TYR A 196 -3.28 -18.39 5.66
C TYR A 196 -4.63 -18.40 4.95
N ALA A 197 -5.09 -17.24 4.45
CA ALA A 197 -6.35 -17.14 3.71
C ALA A 197 -6.33 -18.02 2.45
N SER A 198 -5.28 -17.95 1.64
CA SER A 198 -5.11 -18.79 0.45
C SER A 198 -5.04 -20.29 0.79
N THR A 199 -4.30 -20.65 1.84
CA THR A 199 -4.21 -22.07 2.27
C THR A 199 -5.56 -22.59 2.76
N LEU A 200 -6.32 -21.78 3.49
CA LEU A 200 -7.67 -22.14 3.94
C LEU A 200 -8.64 -22.29 2.77
N GLU A 201 -8.54 -21.45 1.75
CA GLU A 201 -9.33 -21.56 0.52
C GLU A 201 -9.05 -22.89 -0.20
N ASP A 202 -7.78 -23.22 -0.44
CA ASP A 202 -7.37 -24.49 -1.07
C ASP A 202 -7.85 -25.71 -0.27
N LEU A 203 -7.72 -25.67 1.05
CA LEU A 203 -8.21 -26.73 1.93
C LEU A 203 -9.74 -26.85 1.88
N THR A 204 -10.45 -25.73 1.81
CA THR A 204 -11.91 -25.71 1.72
C THR A 204 -12.38 -26.30 0.40
N ILE A 205 -11.77 -25.90 -0.72
CA ILE A 205 -12.03 -26.47 -2.05
C ILE A 205 -11.75 -27.98 -2.06
N SER A 206 -10.61 -28.41 -1.50
CA SER A 206 -10.27 -29.84 -1.44
C SER A 206 -11.25 -30.65 -0.58
N ARG A 207 -11.68 -30.11 0.58
CA ARG A 207 -12.67 -30.77 1.44
C ARG A 207 -14.01 -30.91 0.74
N GLU A 208 -14.45 -29.87 0.03
CA GLU A 208 -15.71 -29.90 -0.69
C GLU A 208 -15.66 -30.90 -1.85
N ARG A 209 -14.56 -30.95 -2.59
CA ARG A 209 -14.33 -31.98 -3.63
C ARG A 209 -14.41 -33.40 -3.07
N ASN A 210 -13.81 -33.66 -1.90
CA ASN A 210 -13.88 -34.96 -1.23
C ASN A 210 -15.26 -35.29 -0.66
N ARG A 211 -16.02 -34.29 -0.22
CA ARG A 211 -17.41 -34.45 0.21
C ARG A 211 -18.30 -34.86 -0.97
N LEU A 212 -18.22 -34.12 -2.07
CA LEU A 212 -18.96 -34.39 -3.30
C LEU A 212 -18.61 -35.76 -3.91
N ALA A 213 -17.33 -36.17 -3.88
CA ALA A 213 -16.92 -37.47 -4.36
C ALA A 213 -17.55 -38.63 -3.56
N ARG A 214 -17.68 -38.49 -2.24
CA ARG A 214 -18.37 -39.48 -1.38
C ARG A 214 -19.87 -39.52 -1.65
N GLU A 215 -20.52 -38.35 -1.69
CA GLU A 215 -21.96 -38.23 -1.97
C GLU A 215 -22.33 -38.86 -3.34
N LEU A 216 -21.46 -38.67 -4.34
CA LEU A 216 -21.57 -39.35 -5.63
C LEU A 216 -21.40 -40.86 -5.54
N HIS A 217 -20.38 -41.33 -4.82
CA HIS A 217 -20.14 -42.76 -4.64
C HIS A 217 -21.34 -43.44 -3.99
N ASP A 218 -21.92 -42.82 -2.96
CA ASP A 218 -23.09 -43.34 -2.26
C ASP A 218 -24.32 -43.40 -3.17
N THR A 219 -24.57 -42.36 -3.96
CA THR A 219 -25.67 -42.32 -4.93
C THR A 219 -25.49 -43.38 -6.03
N LEU A 220 -24.27 -43.52 -6.55
CA LEU A 220 -23.94 -44.54 -7.55
C LEU A 220 -24.08 -45.96 -6.99
N ALA A 221 -23.52 -46.23 -5.81
CA ALA A 221 -23.61 -47.53 -5.17
C ALA A 221 -25.06 -47.91 -4.90
N HIS A 222 -25.87 -46.97 -4.42
CA HIS A 222 -27.30 -47.20 -4.17
C HIS A 222 -28.08 -47.47 -5.46
N THR A 223 -27.90 -46.64 -6.49
CA THR A 223 -28.62 -46.79 -7.78
C THR A 223 -28.24 -48.07 -8.52
N LEU A 224 -26.96 -48.43 -8.54
CA LEU A 224 -26.48 -49.67 -9.17
C LEU A 224 -26.93 -50.92 -8.43
N SER A 225 -26.92 -50.90 -7.08
CA SER A 225 -27.41 -52.03 -6.28
C SER A 225 -28.92 -52.24 -6.48
N GLY A 226 -29.71 -51.16 -6.49
CA GLY A 226 -31.15 -51.24 -6.80
C GLY A 226 -31.42 -51.77 -8.22
N LEU A 227 -30.57 -51.40 -9.19
CA LEU A 227 -30.65 -51.91 -10.55
C LEU A 227 -30.35 -53.40 -10.65
N ALA A 228 -29.32 -53.89 -9.95
CA ALA A 228 -29.00 -55.31 -9.92
C ALA A 228 -30.21 -56.14 -9.44
N VAL A 229 -30.85 -55.73 -8.34
CA VAL A 229 -32.05 -56.39 -7.80
C VAL A 229 -33.23 -56.34 -8.78
N GLN A 230 -33.46 -55.19 -9.44
CA GLN A 230 -34.53 -55.07 -10.44
C GLN A 230 -34.28 -55.96 -11.67
N LEU A 231 -33.02 -56.15 -12.07
CA LEU A 231 -32.67 -57.03 -13.19
C LEU A 231 -32.77 -58.52 -12.79
N GLU A 232 -32.35 -58.90 -11.58
CA GLU A 232 -32.54 -60.26 -11.05
C GLU A 232 -34.02 -60.65 -10.98
N THR A 233 -34.87 -59.74 -10.49
CA THR A 233 -36.33 -59.94 -10.49
C THR A 233 -36.90 -60.00 -11.91
N THR A 234 -36.44 -59.16 -12.82
CA THR A 234 -36.81 -59.26 -14.25
C THR A 234 -36.47 -60.62 -14.83
N GLN A 235 -35.29 -61.16 -14.50
CA GLN A 235 -34.82 -62.48 -14.97
C GLN A 235 -35.68 -63.62 -14.40
N ALA A 236 -36.06 -63.55 -13.12
CA ALA A 236 -36.90 -64.57 -12.49
C ALA A 236 -38.32 -64.67 -13.10
N TYR A 237 -38.87 -63.56 -13.58
CA TYR A 237 -40.21 -63.52 -14.19
C TYR A 237 -40.21 -63.73 -15.72
N TRP A 238 -39.04 -63.85 -16.35
CA TRP A 238 -38.89 -63.84 -17.80
C TRP A 238 -39.71 -64.93 -18.51
N ASP A 239 -39.67 -66.15 -17.98
CA ASP A 239 -40.37 -67.32 -18.54
C ASP A 239 -41.75 -67.56 -17.90
N VAL A 240 -42.00 -67.00 -16.71
CA VAL A 240 -43.22 -67.21 -15.93
C VAL A 240 -44.32 -66.21 -16.31
N GLU A 241 -43.98 -64.92 -16.39
CA GLU A 241 -44.95 -63.86 -16.70
C GLU A 241 -44.30 -62.77 -17.59
N PRO A 242 -44.23 -63.00 -18.91
CA PRO A 242 -43.44 -62.17 -19.82
C PRO A 242 -43.88 -60.71 -19.93
N LYS A 243 -45.16 -60.41 -19.64
CA LYS A 243 -45.66 -59.02 -19.60
C LYS A 243 -45.06 -58.26 -18.43
N THR A 244 -45.11 -58.83 -17.23
CA THR A 244 -44.54 -58.25 -16.01
C THR A 244 -43.03 -58.08 -16.12
N ALA A 245 -42.32 -59.05 -16.73
CA ALA A 245 -40.89 -58.94 -17.01
C ALA A 245 -40.56 -57.77 -17.95
N ARG A 246 -41.35 -57.53 -19.02
CA ARG A 246 -41.16 -56.37 -19.90
C ARG A 246 -41.37 -55.03 -19.19
N GLU A 247 -42.33 -54.94 -18.28
CA GLU A 247 -42.58 -53.73 -17.49
C GLU A 247 -41.44 -53.44 -16.49
N LEU A 248 -40.94 -54.48 -15.81
CA LEU A 248 -39.79 -54.39 -14.91
C LEU A 248 -38.51 -53.98 -15.65
N LEU A 249 -38.28 -54.53 -16.85
CA LEU A 249 -37.16 -54.15 -17.70
C LEU A 249 -37.26 -52.67 -18.13
N ALA A 250 -38.44 -52.21 -18.51
CA ALA A 250 -38.68 -50.82 -18.90
C ALA A 250 -38.43 -49.84 -17.74
N LYS A 251 -38.90 -50.18 -16.52
CA LYS A 251 -38.60 -49.42 -15.31
C LYS A 251 -37.12 -49.38 -14.99
N SER A 252 -36.43 -50.53 -15.06
CA SER A 252 -34.97 -50.62 -14.84
C SER A 252 -34.20 -49.72 -15.81
N LEU A 253 -34.56 -49.74 -17.10
CA LEU A 253 -33.98 -48.87 -18.12
C LEU A 253 -34.20 -47.37 -17.84
N ALA A 254 -35.41 -47.01 -17.39
CA ALA A 254 -35.72 -45.63 -17.01
C ALA A 254 -34.91 -45.17 -15.79
N SER A 255 -34.84 -45.98 -14.73
CA SER A 255 -34.04 -45.71 -13.53
C SER A 255 -32.55 -45.60 -13.85
N THR A 256 -32.03 -46.46 -14.73
CA THR A 256 -30.64 -46.39 -15.21
C THR A 256 -30.35 -45.06 -15.90
N ARG A 257 -31.22 -44.65 -16.83
CA ARG A 257 -31.05 -43.38 -17.56
C ARG A 257 -31.08 -42.18 -16.62
N SER A 258 -31.96 -42.20 -15.62
CA SER A 258 -32.04 -41.15 -14.60
C SER A 258 -30.77 -41.07 -13.75
N GLY A 259 -30.32 -42.19 -13.18
CA GLY A 259 -29.12 -42.23 -12.34
C GLY A 259 -27.84 -41.85 -13.10
N LEU A 260 -27.75 -42.22 -14.39
CA LEU A 260 -26.61 -41.87 -15.24
C LEU A 260 -26.56 -40.37 -15.59
N ASN A 261 -27.72 -39.73 -15.75
CA ASN A 261 -27.82 -38.28 -15.91
C ASN A 261 -27.45 -37.54 -14.61
N GLU A 262 -27.91 -38.02 -13.46
CA GLU A 262 -27.62 -37.44 -12.15
C GLU A 262 -26.12 -37.52 -11.81
N THR A 263 -25.51 -38.67 -12.07
CA THR A 263 -24.06 -38.87 -11.94
C THR A 263 -23.27 -37.95 -12.87
N ARG A 264 -23.69 -37.81 -14.14
CA ARG A 264 -23.03 -36.89 -15.09
C ARG A 264 -23.10 -35.43 -14.64
N ARG A 265 -24.22 -35.00 -14.06
CA ARG A 265 -24.38 -33.63 -13.51
C ARG A 265 -23.40 -33.40 -12.36
N ALA A 266 -23.35 -34.31 -11.40
CA ALA A 266 -22.46 -34.16 -10.26
C ALA A 266 -20.96 -34.35 -10.60
N LEU A 267 -20.62 -35.19 -11.59
CA LEU A 267 -19.25 -35.28 -12.13
C LEU A 267 -18.81 -34.01 -12.89
N LYS A 268 -19.73 -33.34 -13.59
CA LYS A 268 -19.44 -32.02 -14.21
C LYS A 268 -19.10 -30.97 -13.16
N ALA A 269 -19.75 -30.98 -12.01
CA ALA A 269 -19.46 -30.07 -10.90
C ALA A 269 -18.08 -30.30 -10.26
N LEU A 270 -17.49 -31.50 -10.44
CA LEU A 270 -16.21 -31.93 -9.88
C LEU A 270 -15.00 -31.77 -10.81
N ARG A 271 -15.20 -31.57 -12.11
CA ARG A 271 -14.08 -31.34 -13.04
C ARG A 271 -13.47 -29.97 -12.77
N ALA A 272 -12.13 -29.88 -12.92
CA ALA A 272 -11.41 -28.62 -12.99
C ALA A 272 -12.14 -27.69 -13.97
N SER A 273 -12.23 -26.41 -13.61
CA SER A 273 -13.06 -25.47 -14.34
C SER A 273 -12.53 -25.39 -15.77
N PRO A 274 -13.35 -25.54 -16.83
CA PRO A 274 -12.87 -25.36 -18.21
C PRO A 274 -12.23 -23.99 -18.45
N ILE A 275 -12.49 -23.04 -17.54
CA ILE A 275 -11.85 -21.73 -17.42
C ILE A 275 -10.33 -21.85 -17.22
N ASP A 276 -9.86 -22.83 -16.45
CA ASP A 276 -8.43 -22.99 -16.12
C ASP A 276 -7.60 -23.31 -17.36
N ASP A 277 -8.19 -24.01 -18.34
CA ASP A 277 -7.52 -24.42 -19.59
C ASP A 277 -7.79 -23.47 -20.78
N LEU A 278 -8.95 -22.81 -20.81
CA LEU A 278 -9.47 -22.11 -22.00
C LEU A 278 -9.72 -20.61 -21.78
N GLY A 279 -9.77 -20.15 -20.52
CA GLY A 279 -10.31 -18.85 -20.15
C GLY A 279 -11.84 -18.80 -20.22
N LEU A 280 -12.44 -17.88 -19.45
CA LEU A 280 -13.90 -17.79 -19.28
C LEU A 280 -14.68 -17.65 -20.60
N LEU A 281 -14.21 -16.79 -21.51
CA LEU A 281 -14.90 -16.50 -22.77
C LEU A 281 -15.05 -17.76 -23.65
N LEU A 282 -13.94 -18.48 -23.85
CA LEU A 282 -13.91 -19.67 -24.69
C LEU A 282 -14.64 -20.84 -24.01
N ALA A 283 -14.57 -20.91 -22.69
CA ALA A 283 -15.34 -21.87 -21.90
C ALA A 283 -16.86 -21.66 -22.06
N LEU A 284 -17.35 -20.41 -21.99
CA LEU A 284 -18.75 -20.05 -22.22
C LEU A 284 -19.21 -20.34 -23.66
N GLN A 285 -18.38 -20.04 -24.66
CA GLN A 285 -18.68 -20.37 -26.06
C GLN A 285 -18.90 -21.87 -26.27
N LYS A 286 -17.96 -22.71 -25.79
CA LYS A 286 -18.08 -24.16 -25.87
C LYS A 286 -19.29 -24.69 -25.12
N LEU A 287 -19.58 -24.12 -23.95
CA LEU A 287 -20.72 -24.51 -23.14
C LEU A 287 -22.05 -24.24 -23.87
N ALA A 288 -22.18 -23.06 -24.49
CA ALA A 288 -23.34 -22.68 -25.29
C ALA A 288 -23.51 -23.54 -26.56
N GLN A 289 -22.42 -23.79 -27.30
CA GLN A 289 -22.43 -24.70 -28.46
C GLN A 289 -22.90 -26.10 -28.07
N SER A 290 -22.31 -26.67 -27.01
CA SER A 290 -22.69 -28.02 -26.55
C SER A 290 -24.14 -28.07 -26.04
N ALA A 291 -24.65 -27.00 -25.43
CA ALA A 291 -26.05 -26.93 -25.03
C ALA A 291 -27.00 -26.88 -26.25
N ALA A 292 -26.67 -26.06 -27.25
CA ALA A 292 -27.47 -25.94 -28.46
C ALA A 292 -27.51 -27.25 -29.26
N GLU A 293 -26.38 -27.95 -29.40
CA GLU A 293 -26.32 -29.26 -30.05
C GLU A 293 -27.19 -30.30 -29.34
N ARG A 294 -27.11 -30.36 -28.00
CA ARG A 294 -27.94 -31.30 -27.20
C ARG A 294 -29.43 -30.99 -27.30
N GLY A 295 -29.79 -29.71 -27.27
CA GLY A 295 -31.18 -29.25 -27.32
C GLY A 295 -31.75 -29.13 -28.73
N LYS A 296 -30.94 -29.33 -29.79
CA LYS A 296 -31.28 -29.03 -31.19
C LYS A 296 -31.80 -27.60 -31.38
N LEU A 297 -31.14 -26.64 -30.73
CA LEU A 297 -31.50 -25.21 -30.75
C LEU A 297 -30.68 -24.46 -31.79
N SER A 298 -31.27 -23.42 -32.41
CA SER A 298 -30.52 -22.46 -33.22
C SER A 298 -29.76 -21.49 -32.30
N LEU A 299 -28.42 -21.50 -32.34
CA LEU A 299 -27.55 -20.72 -31.47
C LEU A 299 -27.12 -19.40 -32.11
N SER A 300 -27.21 -18.31 -31.34
CA SER A 300 -26.56 -17.03 -31.63
C SER A 300 -25.67 -16.61 -30.46
N LEU A 301 -24.44 -16.20 -30.75
CA LEU A 301 -23.44 -15.76 -29.77
C LEU A 301 -23.11 -14.28 -30.01
N LEU A 302 -23.34 -13.46 -29.00
CA LEU A 302 -23.14 -12.01 -28.99
C LEU A 302 -22.16 -11.64 -27.86
N LEU A 303 -21.01 -12.31 -27.84
CA LEU A 303 -20.01 -12.15 -26.78
C LEU A 303 -19.00 -11.04 -27.13
N PRO A 304 -18.47 -10.30 -26.13
CA PRO A 304 -17.42 -9.31 -26.34
C PRO A 304 -16.10 -9.96 -26.79
N GLU A 305 -15.27 -9.21 -27.54
CA GLU A 305 -13.96 -9.69 -28.01
C GLU A 305 -13.00 -9.99 -26.85
N GLN A 306 -13.11 -9.26 -25.73
CA GLN A 306 -12.34 -9.47 -24.51
C GLN A 306 -13.21 -9.24 -23.28
N ILE A 307 -13.00 -10.08 -22.26
CA ILE A 307 -13.59 -9.91 -20.93
C ILE A 307 -12.55 -9.17 -20.06
N PRO A 308 -12.95 -8.17 -19.25
CA PRO A 308 -12.04 -7.56 -18.28
C PRO A 308 -11.44 -8.62 -17.36
N SER A 309 -10.24 -8.40 -16.82
CA SER A 309 -9.63 -9.32 -15.86
C SER A 309 -10.53 -9.45 -14.63
N LEU A 310 -11.09 -10.64 -14.42
CA LEU A 310 -11.92 -10.96 -13.27
C LEU A 310 -11.10 -11.78 -12.27
N ALA A 311 -11.51 -11.77 -11.01
CA ALA A 311 -10.93 -12.67 -10.03
C ALA A 311 -11.38 -14.12 -10.36
N PRO A 312 -10.54 -15.15 -10.17
CA PRO A 312 -10.84 -16.53 -10.61
C PRO A 312 -12.14 -17.11 -10.04
N ASP A 313 -12.48 -16.74 -8.80
CA ASP A 313 -13.73 -17.08 -8.12
C ASP A 313 -14.95 -16.48 -8.82
N VAL A 314 -14.85 -15.24 -9.30
CA VAL A 314 -15.88 -14.56 -10.08
C VAL A 314 -16.07 -15.23 -11.43
N GLU A 315 -14.97 -15.57 -12.12
CA GLU A 315 -15.04 -16.29 -13.40
C GLU A 315 -15.74 -17.64 -13.24
N GLN A 316 -15.38 -18.40 -12.20
CA GLN A 316 -15.97 -19.70 -11.91
C GLN A 316 -17.46 -19.60 -11.53
N CYS A 317 -17.85 -18.57 -10.79
CA CYS A 317 -19.24 -18.28 -10.47
C CYS A 317 -20.07 -18.01 -11.73
N LEU A 318 -19.60 -17.11 -12.61
CA LEU A 318 -20.26 -16.79 -13.87
C LEU A 318 -20.44 -18.01 -14.77
N TYR A 319 -19.40 -18.84 -14.88
CA TYR A 319 -19.47 -20.08 -15.66
C TYR A 319 -20.52 -21.05 -15.11
N ARG A 320 -20.60 -21.23 -13.79
CA ARG A 320 -21.63 -22.08 -13.15
C ARG A 320 -23.04 -21.55 -13.38
N ILE A 321 -23.25 -20.24 -13.27
CA ILE A 321 -24.55 -19.60 -13.56
C ILE A 321 -24.96 -19.87 -15.01
N ALA A 322 -24.04 -19.68 -15.96
CA ALA A 322 -24.32 -19.94 -17.36
C ALA A 322 -24.62 -21.42 -17.62
N GLN A 323 -23.89 -22.33 -16.98
CA GLN A 323 -24.11 -23.77 -17.10
C GLN A 323 -25.50 -24.19 -16.66
N GLU A 324 -25.92 -23.77 -15.46
CA GLU A 324 -27.23 -24.12 -14.92
C GLU A 324 -28.36 -23.48 -15.75
N SER A 325 -28.16 -22.23 -16.17
CA SER A 325 -29.11 -21.51 -17.02
C SER A 325 -29.32 -22.22 -18.36
N LEU A 326 -28.24 -22.67 -19.00
CA LEU A 326 -28.29 -23.41 -20.26
C LEU A 326 -28.88 -24.82 -20.10
N GLU A 327 -28.60 -25.51 -18.99
CA GLU A 327 -29.25 -26.80 -18.69
C GLU A 327 -30.76 -26.61 -18.51
N ASN A 328 -31.19 -25.56 -17.80
CA ASN A 328 -32.61 -25.24 -17.66
C ASN A 328 -33.29 -24.94 -18.99
N VAL A 329 -32.62 -24.23 -19.90
CA VAL A 329 -33.16 -24.01 -21.26
C VAL A 329 -33.35 -25.34 -21.99
N VAL A 330 -32.34 -26.22 -21.99
CA VAL A 330 -32.38 -27.49 -22.72
C VAL A 330 -33.46 -28.43 -22.17
N TYR A 331 -33.64 -28.50 -20.86
CA TYR A 331 -34.56 -29.46 -20.24
C TYR A 331 -35.96 -28.92 -19.99
N HIS A 332 -36.15 -27.61 -19.87
CA HIS A 332 -37.40 -27.05 -19.36
C HIS A 332 -38.02 -25.95 -20.23
N ALA A 333 -37.25 -25.25 -21.08
CA ALA A 333 -37.78 -24.07 -21.78
C ALA A 333 -38.58 -24.38 -23.06
N ASN A 334 -38.46 -25.59 -23.62
CA ASN A 334 -39.09 -25.97 -24.91
C ASN A 334 -38.80 -24.94 -26.04
N ALA A 335 -37.63 -24.31 -25.98
CA ALA A 335 -37.22 -23.24 -26.88
C ALA A 335 -36.79 -23.79 -28.25
N GLN A 336 -36.78 -22.95 -29.28
CA GLN A 336 -36.23 -23.26 -30.61
C GLN A 336 -34.93 -22.50 -30.90
N THR A 337 -34.69 -21.41 -30.18
CA THR A 337 -33.55 -20.49 -30.36
C THR A 337 -32.88 -20.20 -29.03
N LEU A 338 -31.54 -20.12 -29.02
CA LEU A 338 -30.72 -19.77 -27.87
C LEU A 338 -29.83 -18.58 -28.23
N LEU A 339 -29.91 -17.49 -27.45
CA LEU A 339 -29.04 -16.33 -27.54
C LEU A 339 -28.19 -16.22 -26.27
N VAL A 340 -26.88 -16.11 -26.42
CA VAL A 340 -25.95 -15.83 -25.32
C VAL A 340 -25.24 -14.51 -25.63
N GLN A 341 -25.32 -13.55 -24.70
CA GLN A 341 -24.82 -12.19 -24.85
C GLN A 341 -23.97 -11.78 -23.64
#